data_AF-A0A239Q0F9-F1
#
_entry.id   AF-A0A239Q0F9-F1
#
_cell.length_a   1.000
_cell.length_b   1.000
_cell.length_c   1.000
_cell.angle_alpha   90.00
_cell.angle_beta   90.00
_cell.angle_gamma   90.00
#
_symmetry.space_group_name_H-M   'P 1'
#
loop_
_entity.id
_entity.type
_entity.pdbx_description
1 polymer ?
#
loop_
_entity_poly.entity_id
_entity_poly.type
_entity_poly.pdbx_seq_one_letter_code
_entity_poly.pdbx_strand_id
1 'polypeptide(L)' 'GVGVVFISHNVRHALAVGDRFTVLNRGQTLGTAVRGEITASELQDLMAGGQEMAELEGSLGGTI' A
#
# COMPACT_ATOMS: atom_id res chain seq x y z
N GLY A 1 -9.60 -13.88 22.51
CA GLY A 1 -9.90 -13.12 21.27
C GLY A 1 -9.22 -13.79 20.10
N VAL A 2 -9.64 -13.49 18.87
CA VAL A 2 -9.05 -14.03 17.63
C VAL A 2 -8.42 -12.87 16.86
N GLY A 3 -7.16 -13.03 16.43
CA GLY A 3 -6.52 -12.12 15.50
C GLY A 3 -6.68 -12.65 14.06
N VAL A 4 -6.97 -11.77 13.12
CA VAL A 4 -7.11 -12.10 11.69
C VAL A 4 -6.12 -11.26 10.90
N VAL A 5 -5.33 -11.91 10.06
CA VAL A 5 -4.50 -11.23 9.05
C VAL A 5 -5.22 -11.33 7.72
N PHE A 6 -5.69 -10.20 7.22
CA PHE A 6 -6.36 -10.11 5.93
C PHE A 6 -5.43 -9.46 4.91
N ILE A 7 -5.15 -10.17 3.81
CA ILE A 7 -4.24 -9.72 2.75
C ILE A 7 -5.07 -9.32 1.54
N SER A 8 -4.92 -8.07 1.09
CA SER A 8 -5.56 -7.56 -0.11
C SER A 8 -4.72 -6.45 -0.74
N HIS A 9 -4.81 -6.33 -2.06
CA HIS A 9 -4.31 -5.18 -2.82
C HIS A 9 -5.41 -4.13 -3.08
N ASN A 10 -6.63 -4.36 -2.56
CA ASN A 10 -7.75 -3.45 -2.71
C ASN A 10 -7.95 -2.65 -1.42
N VAL A 11 -7.74 -1.35 -1.52
CA VAL A 11 -7.85 -0.40 -0.40
C VAL A 11 -9.24 -0.42 0.23
N ARG A 12 -10.30 -0.56 -0.57
CA ARG A 12 -11.69 -0.61 -0.04
C ARG A 12 -11.90 -1.83 0.83
N HIS A 13 -11.35 -2.98 0.45
CA HIS A 13 -11.44 -4.19 1.27
C HIS A 13 -10.63 -4.03 2.55
N ALA A 14 -9.41 -3.50 2.47
CA ALA A 14 -8.58 -3.26 3.65
C ALA A 14 -9.29 -2.33 4.64
N LEU A 15 -9.78 -1.17 4.18
CA LEU A 15 -10.45 -0.19 5.02
C LEU A 15 -11.82 -0.64 5.54
N ALA A 16 -12.45 -1.66 4.93
CA ALA A 16 -13.70 -2.20 5.43
C ALA A 16 -13.51 -3.06 6.69
N VAL A 17 -12.36 -3.70 6.87
CA VAL A 17 -12.17 -4.72 7.93
C VAL A 17 -10.93 -4.53 8.81
N GLY A 18 -9.97 -3.69 8.42
CA GLY A 18 -8.65 -3.61 9.09
C GLY A 18 -8.53 -2.46 10.08
N ASP A 19 -7.90 -2.68 11.23
CA ASP A 19 -7.58 -1.62 12.19
C ASP A 19 -6.12 -1.16 12.09
N ARG A 20 -5.27 -2.01 11.49
CA ARG A 20 -3.86 -1.75 11.21
C ARG A 20 -3.53 -2.22 9.79
N PHE A 21 -2.80 -1.39 9.07
CA PHE A 21 -2.42 -1.60 7.68
C PHE A 21 -0.91 -1.70 7.60
N THR A 22 -0.40 -2.76 6.99
CA THR A 22 1.02 -2.90 6.66
C THR A 22 1.10 -3.15 5.15
N VAL A 23 1.81 -2.27 4.45
CA VAL A 23 1.99 -2.39 3.00
C VAL A 23 3.31 -3.07 2.71
N LEU A 24 3.27 -4.08 1.86
CA LEU A 24 4.42 -4.89 1.46
C LEU A 24 4.64 -4.73 -0.05
N ASN A 25 5.90 -4.55 -0.45
CA ASN A 25 6.33 -4.53 -1.83
C ASN A 25 7.63 -5.33 -1.97
N ARG A 26 7.66 -6.34 -2.85
CA ARG A 26 8.83 -7.22 -3.11
C ARG A 26 9.52 -7.75 -1.84
N GLY A 27 8.74 -8.10 -0.82
CA GLY A 27 9.25 -8.63 0.45
C GLY A 27 9.75 -7.59 1.44
N GLN A 28 9.64 -6.30 1.11
CA GLN A 28 9.96 -5.17 1.98
C GLN A 28 8.68 -4.49 2.49
N THR A 29 8.69 -4.01 3.72
CA THR A 29 7.61 -3.21 4.28
C THR A 29 7.78 -1.76 3.86
N LEU A 30 6.81 -1.24 3.10
CA LEU A 30 6.79 0.17 2.70
C LEU A 30 6.26 1.09 3.81
N GLY A 31 5.43 0.57 4.70
CA GLY A 31 4.90 1.33 5.82
C GLY A 31 3.91 0.54 6.66
N THR A 32 3.64 1.05 7.86
CA THR A 32 2.56 0.56 8.73
C THR A 32 1.83 1.76 9.34
N ALA A 33 0.51 1.70 9.35
CA ALA A 33 -0.35 2.73 9.92
C ALA A 33 -1.52 2.08 10.66
N VAL A 34 -2.04 2.76 11.69
CA VAL A 34 -3.34 2.40 12.26
C VAL A 34 -4.46 3.20 11.61
N ARG A 35 -5.67 2.69 11.72
CA ARG A 35 -6.87 3.39 11.23
C ARG A 35 -6.97 4.79 11.86
N GLY A 36 -7.18 5.79 11.01
CA GLY A 36 -7.27 7.20 11.42
C GLY A 36 -5.95 7.97 11.28
N GLU A 37 -4.81 7.28 11.18
CA GLU A 37 -3.50 7.91 10.92
C GLU A 37 -3.13 7.92 9.44
N ILE A 38 -3.90 7.24 8.60
CA ILE A 38 -3.70 7.18 7.15
C ILE A 38 -5.03 7.40 6.42
N THR A 39 -4.99 8.20 5.37
CA THR A 39 -6.13 8.40 4.48
C THR A 39 -6.24 7.26 3.47
N ALA A 40 -7.43 7.10 2.89
CA ALA A 40 -7.62 6.12 1.83
C ALA A 40 -6.71 6.37 0.61
N SER A 41 -6.45 7.64 0.27
CA SER A 41 -5.57 8.01 -0.84
C SER A 41 -4.14 7.61 -0.56
N GLU A 42 -3.60 7.96 0.61
CA GLU A 42 -2.21 7.60 0.96
C GLU A 42 -2.02 6.09 1.02
N LEU A 43 -2.99 5.35 1.56
CA LEU A 43 -2.93 3.89 1.55
C LEU A 43 -2.99 3.32 0.12
N GLN A 44 -3.77 3.95 -0.76
CA GLN A 44 -3.82 3.59 -2.18
C GLN A 44 -2.49 3.83 -2.89
N ASP A 45 -1.87 4.97 -2.64
CA ASP A 45 -0.59 5.34 -3.24
C ASP A 45 0.52 4.39 -2.78
N LEU A 46 0.53 4.01 -1.50
CA LEU A 46 1.45 2.99 -0.98
C LEU A 46 1.20 1.62 -1.63
N MET A 47 -0.06 1.18 -1.77
CA MET A 47 -0.41 -0.09 -2.39
C MET A 47 -0.12 -0.13 -3.90
N ALA A 48 -0.18 1.02 -4.58
CA ALA A 48 0.14 1.16 -5.99
C ALA A 48 1.66 1.08 -6.28
N GLY A 49 2.50 0.99 -5.25
CA GLY A 49 3.95 0.86 -5.36
C GLY A 49 4.72 2.05 -4.80
N GLY A 50 4.06 3.07 -4.25
CA GLY A 50 4.71 4.26 -3.70
C GLY A 50 5.68 4.92 -4.70
N GLN A 51 6.73 5.58 -4.18
CA GLN A 51 7.77 6.28 -4.94
C GLN A 51 8.41 5.44 -6.07
N GLU A 52 8.27 4.12 -6.06
CA GLU A 52 8.81 3.23 -7.08
C GLU A 52 8.07 3.34 -8.43
N MET A 53 6.76 3.68 -8.43
CA MET A 53 6.03 3.96 -9.67
C MET A 53 6.57 5.22 -10.37
N ALA A 54 6.97 6.23 -9.58
CA ALA A 54 7.59 7.45 -10.10
C ALA A 54 9.00 7.19 -10.67
N GLU A 55 9.78 6.29 -10.07
CA GLU A 55 11.09 5.87 -10.60
C GLU A 55 10.95 4.99 -11.86
N LEU A 56 9.93 4.12 -11.93
CA LEU A 56 9.63 3.29 -13.10
C LEU A 56 9.13 4.12 -14.29
N GLU A 57 8.26 5.12 -14.08
CA GLU A 57 7.87 6.08 -15.13
C GLU A 57 9.08 6.84 -15.70
N GLY A 58 10.06 7.21 -14.86
CA GLY A 58 11.30 7.87 -15.29
C GLY A 58 12.23 7.00 -16.14
N SER A 59 12.20 5.68 -15.96
CA SER A 59 13.02 4.72 -16.74
C SER A 59 12.34 4.21 -18.02
N LEU A 60 11.00 4.20 -18.06
CA LEU A 60 10.21 3.81 -19.23
C LEU A 60 10.04 4.95 -20.25
N GLY A 61 10.19 6.22 -19.84
CA GLY A 61 10.20 7.39 -20.73
C GLY A 61 11.47 7.54 -21.58
N GLY A 62 12.47 6.66 -21.39
CA GLY A 62 13.75 6.66 -22.09
C GLY A 62 13.93 5.48 -23.03
N THR A 63 12.99 5.22 -23.94
CA THR A 63 13.26 4.31 -25.07
C THR A 63 12.68 4.88 -26.37
N ILE A 64 13.58 5.41 -27.20
CA ILE A 64 13.54 5.79 -28.64
C ILE A 64 12.24 6.39 -29.19
#